data_AF-A0A7C3V2Z7-F1
#
_entry.id   AF-A0A7C3V2Z7-F1
#
_cell.length_a   1.000
_cell.length_b   1.000
_cell.length_c   1.000
_cell.angle_alpha   90.00
_cell.angle_beta   90.00
_cell.angle_gamma   90.00
#
_symmetry.space_group_name_H-M   'P 1'
#
loop_
_entity.id
_entity.type
_entity.pdbx_description
1 polymer ?
#
loop_
_entity_poly.entity_id
_entity_poly.type
_entity_poly.pdbx_seq_one_letter_code
_entity_poly.pdbx_strand_id
1 'polypeptide(L)'
;MKKGFRLVALILLLSVFLAGFTLGIQGKKGASSQGAEIYEYLRTLSDVIDIVKRNYVEEVKDRELVYSAIKGMLESLDAHSTF
;
A
#
# COMPACT_ATOMS: atom_id res chain seq x y z
N MET A 1 14.04 -42.24 -31.85
CA MET A 1 12.90 -42.26 -30.90
C MET A 1 13.03 -41.29 -29.71
N LYS A 2 14.24 -40.95 -29.22
CA LYS A 2 14.45 -40.09 -28.03
C LYS A 2 14.07 -38.60 -28.19
N LYS A 3 13.95 -38.08 -29.43
CA LYS A 3 13.66 -36.65 -29.70
C LYS A 3 12.19 -36.28 -29.47
N GLY A 4 11.25 -37.16 -29.84
CA GLY A 4 9.81 -36.94 -29.61
C GLY A 4 9.44 -36.98 -28.13
N PHE A 5 10.05 -37.88 -27.36
CA PHE A 5 9.85 -37.96 -25.90
C PHE A 5 10.32 -36.67 -25.18
N ARG A 6 11.44 -36.08 -25.62
CA ARG A 6 11.94 -34.81 -25.07
C ARG A 6 11.00 -33.63 -25.37
N LEU A 7 10.40 -33.60 -26.56
CA LEU A 7 9.43 -32.56 -26.93
C LEU A 7 8.14 -32.67 -26.10
N VAL A 8 7.61 -33.89 -25.92
CA VAL A 8 6.43 -34.11 -25.08
C VAL A 8 6.70 -33.74 -23.62
N ALA A 9 7.87 -34.11 -23.08
CA ALA A 9 8.26 -33.74 -21.72
C ALA A 9 8.40 -32.22 -21.53
N LEU A 10 8.93 -31.50 -22.53
CA LEU A 10 9.05 -30.03 -22.47
C LEU A 10 7.69 -29.33 -22.54
N ILE A 11 6.77 -29.82 -23.36
CA ILE A 11 5.40 -29.26 -23.45
C ILE A 11 4.65 -29.47 -22.12
N LEU A 12 4.83 -30.63 -21.49
CA LEU A 12 4.19 -30.97 -20.21
C LEU A 12 4.79 -30.13 -19.06
N LEU A 13 6.10 -29.88 -19.06
CA LEU A 13 6.72 -28.96 -18.10
C LEU A 13 6.23 -27.52 -18.28
N LEU A 14 6.09 -27.06 -19.53
CA LEU A 14 5.64 -25.72 -19.83
C LEU A 14 4.17 -25.52 -19.43
N SER A 15 3.32 -26.54 -19.61
CA SER A 15 1.90 -26.46 -19.20
C SER A 15 1.74 -26.42 -17.68
N VAL A 16 2.53 -27.20 -16.94
CA VAL A 16 2.55 -27.16 -15.46
C VAL A 16 3.08 -25.82 -14.96
N PHE A 17 4.12 -25.27 -15.60
CA PHE A 17 4.64 -23.94 -15.28
C PHE A 17 3.61 -22.84 -15.52
N LEU A 18 2.91 -22.85 -16.66
CA LEU A 18 1.86 -21.88 -16.97
C LEU A 18 0.68 -21.98 -16.00
N ALA A 19 0.25 -23.20 -15.64
CA ALA A 19 -0.81 -23.41 -14.66
C ALA A 19 -0.42 -22.95 -13.24
N GLY A 20 0.84 -23.18 -12.84
CA GLY A 20 1.37 -22.66 -11.57
C GLY A 20 1.47 -21.13 -11.57
N PHE A 21 1.84 -20.54 -12.70
CA PHE A 21 1.98 -19.09 -12.86
C PHE A 21 0.63 -18.37 -12.81
N THR A 22 -0.42 -18.92 -13.44
CA THR A 22 -1.77 -18.32 -13.40
C THR A 22 -2.37 -18.36 -11.99
N LEU A 23 -2.15 -19.45 -11.24
CA LEU A 23 -2.56 -19.55 -9.83
C LEU A 23 -1.75 -18.61 -8.92
N GLY A 24 -0.44 -18.46 -9.16
CA GLY A 24 0.43 -17.56 -8.40
C GLY A 24 0.09 -16.08 -8.53
N ILE A 25 -0.37 -15.63 -9.72
CA ILE A 25 -0.81 -14.25 -9.94
C ILE A 25 -2.13 -13.95 -9.22
N GLN A 26 -3.00 -14.95 -9.07
CA GLN A 26 -4.32 -14.76 -8.46
C GLN A 26 -4.29 -14.63 -6.94
N GLY A 27 -3.20 -15.09 -6.28
CA GLY A 27 -2.99 -14.98 -4.84
C GLY A 27 -2.76 -13.56 -4.28
N LYS A 28 -2.59 -12.54 -5.14
CA LYS A 28 -2.44 -11.13 -4.72
C LYS A 28 -3.75 -10.35 -4.59
N LYS A 29 -4.92 -10.97 -4.79
CA LYS A 29 -6.23 -10.34 -4.58
C LYS A 29 -6.76 -10.45 -3.13
N GLY A 30 -5.91 -10.85 -2.19
CA GLY A 30 -6.28 -11.08 -0.78
C GLY A 30 -5.80 -10.02 0.22
N ALA A 31 -5.10 -8.96 -0.23
CA ALA A 31 -4.81 -7.82 0.64
C ALA A 31 -6.06 -6.93 0.70
N SER A 32 -6.91 -7.24 1.67
CA SER A 32 -8.07 -6.50 2.19
C SER A 32 -8.19 -5.05 1.68
N SER A 33 -9.35 -4.70 1.13
CA SER A 33 -9.73 -3.32 0.74
C SER A 33 -9.42 -2.28 1.82
N GLN A 34 -9.46 -2.69 3.09
CA GLN A 34 -9.17 -1.84 4.25
C GLN A 34 -7.71 -1.38 4.33
N GLY A 35 -6.76 -2.18 3.84
CA GLY A 35 -5.36 -1.79 3.73
C GLY A 35 -5.17 -0.72 2.65
N ALA A 36 -5.85 -0.87 1.50
CA ALA A 36 -5.83 0.14 0.46
C ALA A 36 -6.46 1.46 0.93
N GLU A 37 -7.54 1.39 1.71
CA GLU A 37 -8.25 2.56 2.25
C GLU A 37 -7.38 3.37 3.22
N ILE A 38 -6.65 2.74 4.15
CA ILE A 38 -5.76 3.48 5.06
C ILE A 38 -4.63 4.19 4.32
N TYR A 39 -4.09 3.60 3.24
CA TYR A 39 -3.06 4.26 2.43
C TYR A 39 -3.59 5.50 1.70
N GLU A 40 -4.85 5.49 1.25
CA GLU A 40 -5.49 6.67 0.66
C GLU A 40 -5.66 7.80 1.70
N TYR A 41 -6.02 7.48 2.94
CA TYR A 41 -6.09 8.47 4.02
C TYR A 41 -4.71 9.02 4.40
N LEU A 42 -3.68 8.17 4.44
CA LEU A 42 -2.30 8.63 4.68
C LEU A 42 -1.82 9.55 3.57
N ARG A 43 -2.14 9.24 2.30
CA ARG A 43 -1.85 10.10 1.17
C ARG A 43 -2.54 11.46 1.31
N THR A 44 -3.82 11.46 1.65
CA THR A 44 -4.59 12.68 1.87
C THR A 44 -3.97 13.56 2.96
N LEU A 45 -3.55 12.94 4.08
CA LEU A 45 -2.85 13.66 5.15
C LEU A 45 -1.53 14.26 4.68
N SER A 46 -0.73 13.50 3.93
CA SER A 46 0.52 13.99 3.34
C SER A 46 0.29 15.17 2.39
N ASP A 47 -0.72 15.10 1.53
CA ASP A 47 -1.05 16.18 0.59
C ASP A 47 -1.41 17.48 1.34
N VAL A 48 -2.16 17.37 2.45
CA VAL A 48 -2.49 18.52 3.31
C VAL A 48 -1.26 19.12 3.97
N ILE A 49 -0.37 18.30 4.55
CA ILE A 49 0.90 18.76 5.14
C ILE A 49 1.72 19.55 4.10
N ASP A 50 1.78 19.00 2.88
CA ASP A 50 2.47 19.61 1.74
C ASP A 50 1.88 20.95 1.33
N ILE A 51 0.56 21.06 1.29
CA ILE A 51 -0.14 22.33 1.02
C ILE A 51 0.19 23.36 2.09
N VAL A 52 0.16 22.98 3.37
CA VAL A 52 0.48 23.89 4.48
C VAL A 52 1.92 24.37 4.36
N LYS A 53 2.89 23.48 4.18
CA LYS A 53 4.31 23.86 4.06
C LYS A 53 4.59 24.81 2.90
N ARG A 54 3.88 24.67 1.77
CA ARG A 54 4.10 25.52 0.58
C ARG A 54 3.38 26.87 0.66
N ASN A 55 2.24 26.94 1.33
CA ASN A 55 1.36 28.10 1.28
C ASN A 55 1.26 28.88 2.60
N TYR A 56 1.81 28.34 3.70
CA TYR A 56 1.86 29.06 4.96
C TYR A 56 2.90 30.17 4.90
N VAL A 57 2.60 31.28 5.57
CA VAL A 57 3.42 32.51 5.53
C VAL A 57 4.79 32.33 6.18
N GLU A 58 4.90 31.40 7.13
CA GLU A 58 6.12 31.10 7.87
C GLU A 58 6.57 29.65 7.63
N GLU A 59 7.87 29.40 7.79
CA GLU A 59 8.40 28.05 7.70
C GLU A 59 7.95 27.21 8.90
N VAL A 60 7.29 26.09 8.62
CA VAL A 60 6.77 25.17 9.65
C VAL A 60 7.57 23.88 9.65
N LYS A 61 7.94 23.38 10.84
CA LYS A 61 8.69 22.13 10.97
C LYS A 61 7.78 20.91 10.79
N ASP A 62 8.24 19.92 10.04
CA ASP A 62 7.51 18.68 9.78
C ASP A 62 7.04 17.99 11.07
N ARG A 63 7.91 17.94 12.08
CA ARG A 63 7.59 17.38 13.40
C ARG A 63 6.39 18.09 14.02
N GLU A 64 6.33 19.41 13.96
CA GLU A 64 5.29 20.20 14.60
C GLU A 64 3.93 20.00 13.92
N LEU A 65 3.92 19.93 12.58
CA LEU A 65 2.70 19.64 11.81
C LEU A 65 2.14 18.26 12.14
N VAL A 66 3.00 17.24 12.18
CA VAL A 66 2.58 15.86 12.50
C VAL A 66 2.07 15.76 13.93
N TYR A 67 2.79 16.32 14.91
CA TYR A 67 2.35 16.29 16.32
C TYR A 67 1.04 17.06 16.51
N SER A 68 0.86 18.20 15.84
CA SER A 68 -0.38 18.99 15.92
C SER A 68 -1.55 18.25 15.28
N ALA A 69 -1.33 17.55 14.16
CA ALA A 69 -2.35 16.72 13.54
C ALA A 69 -2.78 15.56 14.46
N ILE A 70 -1.82 14.87 15.09
CA ILE A 70 -2.11 13.82 16.08
C ILE A 70 -2.89 14.38 17.26
N LYS A 71 -2.45 15.51 17.81
CA LYS A 71 -3.13 16.18 18.93
C LYS A 71 -4.58 16.54 18.56
N GLY A 72 -4.80 17.15 17.39
CA GLY A 72 -6.15 17.49 16.94
C GLY A 72 -7.04 16.26 16.72
N MET A 73 -6.48 15.15 16.22
CA MET A 73 -7.23 13.88 16.11
C MET A 73 -7.66 13.37 17.50
N LEU A 74 -6.75 13.36 18.48
CA LEU A 74 -7.06 12.93 19.85
C LEU A 74 -8.10 13.82 20.53
N GLU A 75 -7.95 15.14 20.44
CA GLU A 75 -8.92 16.11 20.98
C GLU A 75 -10.30 15.98 20.34
N SER A 76 -10.38 15.56 19.08
CA SER A 76 -11.65 15.30 18.40
C SER A 76 -12.37 14.04 18.88
N LEU A 77 -11.62 13.07 19.43
CA LEU A 77 -12.19 11.84 20.00
C LEU A 77 -12.70 12.10 21.42
N ASP A 78 -11.91 12.77 22.26
CA ASP A 78 -12.27 13.18 23.62
C ASP A 78 -11.37 14.33 24.07
N ALA A 79 -11.95 15.35 24.70
CA ALA A 79 -11.26 16.53 25.22
C ALA A 79 -10.18 16.20 26.28
N HIS A 80 -10.22 15.00 26.86
CA HIS A 80 -9.22 14.52 27.81
C HIS A 80 -8.17 13.57 27.21
N SER A 81 -8.22 13.27 25.91
CA SER A 81 -7.24 12.38 25.25
C SER A 81 -5.91 13.11 25.00
N THR A 82 -4.80 12.56 25.54
CA THR A 82 -3.43 13.11 25.41
C THR A 82 -2.41 12.01 25.08
N PHE A 83 -1.31 12.36 24.40
CA PHE A 83 -0.20 11.48 23.99
C PHE A 83 1.16 12.11 24.30
#